data_AF-A0A825SIN5-F1
#
_entry.id   AF-A0A825SIN5-F1
#
_cell.length_a   1.000
_cell.length_b   1.000
_cell.length_c   1.000
_cell.angle_alpha   90.00
_cell.angle_beta   90.00
_cell.angle_gamma   90.00
#
_symmetry.space_group_name_H-M   'P 1'
#
loop_
_entity.id
_entity.type
_entity.pdbx_description
1 polymer ?
#
loop_
_entity_poly.entity_id
_entity_poly.type
_entity_poly.pdbx_seq_one_letter_code
_entity_poly.pdbx_strand_id
1 'polypeptide(L)'
;MLNFFDEKTNFDKLNGEFGELQTKNFIQRYEVQFHQPNTTSGFSATLFYDKEKDEFIVGFRGTETDNFISSIQDIVQDITLSLNGNIQSSFLLEFLEQVNKIIKNKHKRIIFVGHSLGGYLAQMALIYCDIKYKDKLSFSPNEVYTFNSPSVYGWNFPNIAIF
;
A
#
# COMPACT_ATOMS: atom_id res chain seq x y z
N MET A 1 20.59 22.38 -30.52
CA MET A 1 20.30 21.31 -31.51
C MET A 1 19.76 20.13 -30.75
N LEU A 2 18.52 19.74 -31.07
CA LEU A 2 17.85 18.53 -30.58
C LEU A 2 18.53 17.31 -31.24
N ASN A 3 19.00 16.34 -30.46
CA ASN A 3 19.25 14.97 -30.94
C ASN A 3 18.20 14.10 -30.25
N PHE A 4 17.00 14.02 -30.82
CA PHE A 4 16.52 12.91 -31.66
C PHE A 4 16.46 11.59 -30.87
N PHE A 5 15.30 11.37 -30.28
CA PHE A 5 14.83 10.08 -29.78
C PHE A 5 14.69 9.14 -30.98
N ASP A 6 15.51 8.08 -31.01
CA ASP A 6 15.18 6.88 -31.78
C ASP A 6 15.66 5.64 -31.00
N GLU A 7 15.07 5.44 -29.83
CA GLU A 7 15.00 4.10 -29.24
C GLU A 7 13.57 3.64 -29.39
N LYS A 8 13.33 2.86 -30.45
CA LYS A 8 12.16 1.97 -30.56
C LYS A 8 12.02 1.24 -29.22
N THR A 9 11.05 1.64 -28.44
CA THR A 9 10.62 0.96 -27.21
C THR A 9 10.16 -0.44 -27.61
N ASN A 10 11.07 -1.42 -27.50
CA ASN A 10 10.74 -2.84 -27.59
C ASN A 10 9.93 -3.22 -26.35
N PHE A 11 8.63 -2.96 -26.38
CA PHE A 11 7.69 -3.41 -25.36
C PHE A 11 7.70 -4.93 -25.20
N ASP A 12 8.14 -5.66 -26.23
CA ASP A 12 8.23 -7.13 -26.28
C ASP A 12 9.36 -7.74 -25.42
N LYS A 13 10.17 -6.92 -24.72
CA LYS A 13 11.27 -7.38 -23.84
C LYS A 13 11.09 -7.06 -22.36
N LEU A 14 9.96 -6.47 -21.96
CA LEU A 14 9.69 -6.24 -20.54
C LEU A 14 9.19 -7.54 -19.91
N ASN A 15 10.12 -8.43 -19.55
CA ASN A 15 9.84 -9.66 -18.78
C ASN A 15 9.42 -9.36 -17.31
N GLY A 16 8.79 -8.21 -17.05
CA GLY A 16 8.49 -7.72 -15.70
C GLY A 16 9.71 -7.22 -14.92
N GLU A 17 10.91 -7.21 -15.51
CA GLU A 17 12.11 -6.71 -14.85
C GLU A 17 12.06 -5.18 -14.73
N PHE A 18 12.23 -4.68 -13.50
CA PHE A 18 12.38 -3.25 -13.22
C PHE A 18 13.78 -2.79 -13.60
N GLY A 19 13.97 -2.48 -14.88
CA GLY A 19 15.26 -2.15 -15.48
C GLY A 19 15.79 -0.76 -15.09
N GLU A 20 17.00 -0.45 -15.54
CA GLU A 20 17.68 0.82 -15.23
C GLU A 20 16.87 2.05 -15.66
N LEU A 21 16.24 2.02 -16.84
CA LEU A 21 15.43 3.13 -17.34
C LEU A 21 14.16 3.33 -16.49
N GLN A 22 13.49 2.24 -16.10
CA GLN A 22 12.33 2.30 -15.20
C GLN A 22 12.73 2.81 -13.81
N THR A 23 13.90 2.37 -13.31
CA THR A 23 14.48 2.87 -12.06
C THR A 23 14.73 4.37 -12.14
N LYS A 24 15.38 4.86 -13.22
CA LYS A 24 15.64 6.29 -13.45
C LYS A 24 14.35 7.10 -13.50
N ASN A 25 13.35 6.64 -14.25
CA ASN A 25 12.05 7.31 -14.34
C ASN A 25 11.34 7.33 -12.98
N PHE A 26 11.41 6.23 -12.23
CA PHE A 26 10.79 6.12 -10.92
C PHE A 26 11.40 7.10 -9.92
N ILE A 27 12.73 7.15 -9.78
CA ILE A 27 13.38 8.07 -8.83
C ILE A 27 13.25 9.54 -9.24
N GLN A 28 13.09 9.82 -10.54
CA GLN A 28 12.82 11.17 -11.03
C GLN A 28 11.44 11.67 -10.59
N ARG A 29 10.44 10.78 -10.49
CA ARG A 29 9.07 11.14 -10.12
C ARG A 29 8.75 10.93 -8.65
N TYR A 30 9.17 9.81 -8.07
CA TYR A 30 8.79 9.39 -6.73
C TYR A 30 9.93 9.57 -5.73
N GLU A 31 9.58 10.06 -4.54
CA GLU A 31 10.48 10.16 -3.40
C GLU A 31 10.02 9.24 -2.29
N VAL A 32 10.92 8.43 -1.73
CA VAL A 32 10.61 7.59 -0.56
C VAL A 32 10.60 8.46 0.69
N GLN A 33 9.43 8.62 1.29
CA GLN A 33 9.26 9.38 2.54
C GLN A 33 9.48 8.50 3.77
N PHE A 34 9.02 7.25 3.71
CA PHE A 34 9.17 6.28 4.79
C PHE A 34 9.07 4.86 4.26
N HIS A 35 10.00 4.00 4.65
CA HIS A 35 9.99 2.59 4.29
C HIS A 35 9.98 1.74 5.55
N GLN A 36 8.96 0.89 5.68
CA GLN A 36 8.94 -0.18 6.66
C GLN A 36 9.50 -1.46 5.99
N PRO A 37 10.71 -1.90 6.36
CA PRO A 37 11.24 -3.17 5.88
C PRO A 37 10.41 -4.33 6.44
N ASN A 38 10.60 -5.51 5.86
CA ASN A 38 9.91 -6.73 6.27
C ASN A 38 10.05 -6.95 7.78
N THR A 39 8.92 -6.96 8.49
CA THR A 39 8.86 -7.38 9.88
C THR A 39 8.98 -8.90 9.98
N THR A 40 9.05 -9.43 11.19
CA THR A 40 9.05 -10.88 11.44
C THR A 40 7.79 -11.58 10.92
N SER A 41 6.67 -10.87 10.80
CA SER A 41 5.43 -11.38 10.20
C SER A 41 5.38 -11.23 8.67
N GLY A 42 6.42 -10.67 8.04
CA GLY A 42 6.48 -10.43 6.61
C GLY A 42 5.78 -9.14 6.15
N PHE A 43 5.29 -8.30 7.06
CA PHE A 43 4.70 -7.01 6.69
C PHE A 43 5.77 -6.04 6.18
N SER A 44 5.52 -5.40 5.03
CA SER A 44 6.31 -4.30 4.51
C SER A 44 5.42 -3.33 3.74
N ALA A 45 5.69 -2.04 3.92
CA ALA A 45 4.98 -0.96 3.26
C ALA A 45 5.91 0.24 3.06
N THR A 46 5.62 1.04 2.05
CA THR A 46 6.41 2.24 1.74
C THR A 46 5.49 3.41 1.45
N LEU A 47 5.75 4.55 2.07
CA LEU A 47 5.17 5.84 1.74
C LEU A 47 6.06 6.53 0.71
N PHE A 48 5.49 6.79 -0.46
CA PHE A 48 6.08 7.59 -1.52
C PHE A 48 5.40 8.95 -1.61
N TYR A 49 6.13 9.93 -2.10
CA TYR A 49 5.60 11.20 -2.56
C TYR A 49 5.79 11.29 -4.08
N ASP A 50 4.68 11.48 -4.80
CA ASP A 50 4.66 11.71 -6.25
C ASP A 50 4.87 13.20 -6.53
N LYS A 51 6.06 13.56 -7.02
CA LYS A 51 6.44 14.96 -7.29
C LYS A 51 5.68 15.55 -8.47
N GLU A 52 5.18 14.74 -9.39
CA GLU A 52 4.44 15.22 -10.57
C GLU A 52 2.98 15.54 -10.22
N LYS A 53 2.35 14.69 -9.42
CA LYS A 53 0.93 14.83 -9.04
C LYS A 53 0.69 15.55 -7.72
N ASP A 54 1.75 15.86 -6.99
CA ASP A 54 1.70 16.48 -5.67
C ASP A 54 0.85 15.69 -4.66
N GLU A 55 1.02 14.36 -4.63
CA GLU A 55 0.24 13.44 -3.78
C GLU A 55 1.11 12.37 -3.11
N PHE A 56 0.59 11.76 -2.06
CA PHE A 56 1.22 10.64 -1.38
C PHE A 56 0.68 9.31 -1.88
N ILE A 57 1.54 8.30 -1.93
CA ILE A 57 1.18 6.93 -2.31
C ILE A 57 1.71 5.98 -1.26
N VAL A 58 0.85 5.19 -0.64
CA VAL A 58 1.25 4.08 0.24
C VAL A 58 1.20 2.79 -0.55
N GLY A 59 2.37 2.21 -0.80
CA GLY A 59 2.50 0.89 -1.39
C GLY A 59 2.62 -0.19 -0.32
N PHE A 60 1.64 -1.09 -0.25
CA PHE A 60 1.68 -2.27 0.60
C PHE A 60 2.24 -3.46 -0.18
N ARG A 61 3.26 -4.11 0.38
CA ARG A 61 3.89 -5.26 -0.25
C ARG A 61 3.04 -6.52 -0.01
N GLY A 62 2.90 -7.34 -1.04
CA GLY A 62 2.40 -8.70 -0.91
C GLY A 62 3.50 -9.73 -0.65
N THR A 63 3.19 -10.79 0.09
CA THR A 63 4.02 -11.98 0.16
C THR A 63 3.55 -12.97 -0.90
N GLU A 64 4.40 -13.25 -1.88
CA GLU A 64 4.13 -14.25 -2.92
C GLU A 64 4.73 -15.57 -2.47
N THR A 65 3.94 -16.39 -1.79
CA THR A 65 4.30 -17.75 -1.36
C THR A 65 3.13 -18.70 -1.61
N ASP A 66 3.44 -19.99 -1.76
CA ASP A 66 2.46 -21.08 -1.97
C ASP A 66 1.35 -21.12 -0.90
N ASN A 67 1.58 -20.54 0.28
CA ASN A 67 0.66 -20.50 1.41
C ASN A 67 -0.11 -19.17 1.55
N PHE A 68 -0.40 -18.49 0.44
CA PHE A 68 -1.13 -17.21 0.41
C PHE A 68 -2.35 -17.16 1.35
N ILE A 69 -3.16 -18.23 1.38
CA ILE A 69 -4.35 -18.31 2.24
C ILE A 69 -4.00 -18.30 3.73
N SER A 70 -2.94 -19.02 4.13
CA SER A 70 -2.47 -19.03 5.52
C SER A 70 -2.04 -17.63 5.95
N SER A 71 -1.29 -16.93 5.10
CA SER A 71 -0.82 -15.56 5.41
C SER A 71 -1.98 -14.57 5.58
N ILE A 72 -3.05 -14.70 4.80
CA ILE A 72 -4.26 -13.88 4.99
C ILE A 72 -4.94 -14.21 6.32
N GLN A 73 -5.07 -15.50 6.66
CA GLN A 73 -5.70 -15.92 7.92
C GLN A 73 -4.93 -15.42 9.14
N ASP A 74 -3.60 -15.48 9.11
CA ASP A 74 -2.75 -14.98 10.19
C ASP A 74 -2.97 -13.47 10.39
N ILE A 75 -3.03 -12.68 9.31
CA ILE A 75 -3.30 -11.24 9.41
C ILE A 75 -4.72 -10.97 9.93
N VAL A 76 -5.74 -11.70 9.46
CA VAL A 76 -7.11 -11.58 10.00
C VAL A 76 -7.10 -11.83 11.51
N GLN A 77 -6.46 -12.93 11.93
CA GLN A 77 -6.38 -13.32 13.33
C GLN A 77 -5.68 -12.27 14.17
N ASP A 78 -4.55 -11.72 13.70
CA ASP A 78 -3.83 -10.64 14.39
C ASP A 78 -4.71 -9.39 14.54
N ILE A 79 -5.45 -9.00 13.49
CA ILE A 79 -6.39 -7.88 13.52
C ILE A 79 -7.52 -8.14 14.53
N THR A 80 -8.08 -9.35 14.55
CA THR A 80 -9.17 -9.75 15.47
C THR A 80 -8.68 -9.81 16.92
N LEU A 81 -7.48 -10.32 17.17
CA LEU A 81 -6.85 -10.30 18.50
C LEU A 81 -6.60 -8.86 18.97
N SER A 82 -6.15 -7.99 18.05
CA SER A 82 -5.99 -6.55 18.31
C SER A 82 -7.30 -5.85 18.69
N LEU A 83 -8.46 -6.36 18.23
CA LEU A 83 -9.78 -5.82 18.53
C LEU A 83 -10.30 -6.22 19.92
N ASN A 84 -9.88 -7.38 20.43
CA ASN A 84 -10.51 -8.03 21.59
C ASN A 84 -9.81 -7.80 22.94
N GLY A 85 -8.90 -6.83 23.06
CA GLY A 85 -8.58 -6.24 24.38
C GLY A 85 -7.18 -6.47 24.95
N ASN A 86 -6.13 -6.34 24.15
CA ASN A 86 -4.81 -5.86 24.59
C ASN A 86 -4.11 -5.27 23.37
N ILE A 87 -3.74 -3.99 23.41
CA ILE A 87 -3.21 -3.26 22.25
C ILE A 87 -1.77 -3.72 21.99
N GLN A 88 -1.61 -4.89 21.37
CA GLN A 88 -0.53 -5.07 20.41
C GLN A 88 -0.95 -4.32 19.16
N SER A 89 -0.28 -3.19 18.89
CA SER A 89 -0.43 -2.49 17.63
C SER A 89 0.02 -3.42 16.51
N SER A 90 -0.91 -3.87 15.67
CA SER A 90 -0.54 -4.57 14.43
C SER A 90 0.47 -3.72 13.66
N PHE A 91 1.50 -4.31 13.05
CA PHE A 91 2.52 -3.57 12.29
C PHE A 91 1.93 -2.58 11.27
N LEU A 92 0.76 -2.88 10.73
CA LEU A 92 -0.04 -1.99 9.89
C LEU A 92 -0.41 -0.68 10.59
N LEU A 93 -0.90 -0.74 11.83
CA LEU A 93 -1.29 0.43 12.61
C LEU A 93 -0.07 1.31 12.93
N GLU A 94 1.05 0.71 13.35
CA GLU A 94 2.28 1.44 13.65
C GLU A 94 2.78 2.18 12.40
N PHE A 95 2.76 1.50 11.25
CA PHE A 95 3.08 2.12 9.97
C PHE A 95 2.15 3.30 9.65
N LEU A 96 0.83 3.13 9.78
CA LEU A 96 -0.13 4.20 9.51
C LEU A 96 0.00 5.38 10.47
N GLU A 97 0.40 5.16 11.73
CA GLU A 97 0.71 6.24 12.66
C GLU A 97 1.95 7.03 12.24
N GLN A 98 2.98 6.35 11.72
CA GLN A 98 4.15 7.02 11.16
C GLN A 98 3.79 7.82 9.90
N VAL A 99 2.96 7.25 9.02
CA VAL A 99 2.41 7.99 7.87
C VAL A 99 1.64 9.22 8.33
N ASN A 100 0.73 9.08 9.30
CA ASN A 100 -0.04 10.20 9.85
C ASN A 100 0.86 11.35 10.31
N LYS A 101 1.96 11.04 11.00
CA LYS A 101 2.94 12.06 11.46
C LYS A 101 3.61 12.78 10.30
N ILE A 102 4.00 12.06 9.25
CA ILE A 102 4.72 12.62 8.09
C ILE A 102 3.81 13.53 7.26
N ILE A 103 2.58 13.07 6.99
CA ILE A 103 1.64 13.81 6.14
C ILE A 103 0.85 14.88 6.92
N LYS A 104 1.02 14.93 8.25
CA LYS A 104 0.37 15.93 9.10
C LYS A 104 0.63 17.32 8.57
N ASN A 105 -0.45 18.11 8.43
CA ASN A 105 -0.42 19.48 7.92
C ASN A 105 0.05 19.65 6.46
N LYS A 106 0.24 18.57 5.69
CA LYS A 106 0.54 18.67 4.25
C LYS A 106 -0.72 18.92 3.43
N HIS A 107 -1.87 18.43 3.89
CA HIS A 107 -3.18 18.57 3.23
C HIS A 107 -3.18 18.11 1.76
N LYS A 108 -2.39 17.07 1.45
CA LYS A 108 -2.30 16.49 0.12
C LYS A 108 -3.12 15.22 0.02
N ARG A 109 -3.46 14.86 -1.21
CA ARG A 109 -4.11 13.58 -1.49
C ARG A 109 -3.20 12.42 -1.07
N ILE A 110 -3.81 11.33 -0.65
CA ILE A 110 -3.12 10.07 -0.34
C ILE A 110 -3.86 8.90 -0.99
N ILE A 111 -3.11 8.03 -1.67
CA ILE A 111 -3.63 6.86 -2.37
C ILE A 111 -3.01 5.61 -1.75
N PHE A 112 -3.80 4.57 -1.56
CA PHE A 112 -3.30 3.27 -1.12
C PHE A 112 -3.26 2.30 -2.29
N VAL A 113 -2.17 1.54 -2.43
CA VAL A 113 -1.99 0.56 -3.50
C VAL A 113 -1.41 -0.76 -2.98
N GLY A 114 -1.80 -1.88 -3.59
CA GLY A 114 -1.19 -3.16 -3.27
C GLY A 114 -1.61 -4.33 -4.18
N HIS A 115 -0.70 -5.29 -4.35
CA HIS A 115 -0.93 -6.53 -5.10
C HIS A 115 -1.07 -7.71 -4.14
N SER A 116 -1.95 -8.67 -4.44
CA SER A 116 -2.14 -9.90 -3.68
C SER A 116 -2.40 -9.60 -2.19
N LEU A 117 -1.52 -10.04 -1.28
CA LEU A 117 -1.61 -9.77 0.17
C LEU A 117 -1.54 -8.27 0.47
N GLY A 118 -0.76 -7.52 -0.32
CA GLY A 118 -0.65 -6.07 -0.21
C GLY A 118 -1.96 -5.36 -0.53
N GLY A 119 -2.76 -5.89 -1.46
CA GLY A 119 -4.08 -5.33 -1.75
C GLY A 119 -5.07 -5.54 -0.61
N TYR A 120 -4.98 -6.67 0.09
CA TYR A 120 -5.78 -6.93 1.28
C TYR A 120 -5.40 -5.98 2.42
N LEU A 121 -4.09 -5.76 2.61
CA LEU A 121 -3.56 -4.78 3.55
C LEU A 121 -4.02 -3.34 3.22
N ALA A 122 -4.07 -2.98 1.93
CA ALA A 122 -4.55 -1.67 1.51
C ALA A 122 -6.03 -1.43 1.88
N GLN A 123 -6.88 -2.45 1.73
CA GLN A 123 -8.29 -2.36 2.15
C GLN A 123 -8.42 -2.34 3.68
N MET A 124 -7.63 -3.12 4.40
CA MET A 124 -7.60 -3.08 5.87
C MET A 124 -7.13 -1.71 6.38
N ALA A 125 -6.15 -1.10 5.70
CA ALA A 125 -5.68 0.24 6.02
C ALA A 125 -6.78 1.29 5.87
N LEU A 126 -7.61 1.20 4.82
CA LEU A 126 -8.79 2.04 4.66
C LEU A 126 -9.75 1.89 5.87
N ILE A 127 -10.10 0.65 6.26
CA ILE A 127 -10.97 0.39 7.41
C ILE A 127 -10.36 0.96 8.71
N TYR A 128 -9.04 0.87 8.86
CA TYR A 128 -8.32 1.43 10.00
C TYR A 128 -8.47 2.95 10.05
N CYS A 129 -8.26 3.62 8.92
CA CYS A 129 -8.40 5.07 8.80
C CYS A 129 -9.85 5.54 8.99
N ASP A 130 -10.84 4.88 8.38
CA ASP A 130 -12.21 5.40 8.32
C ASP A 130 -13.11 4.98 9.49
N ILE A 131 -12.85 3.81 10.08
CA ILE A 131 -13.78 3.18 11.02
C ILE A 131 -13.10 2.94 12.36
N LYS A 132 -12.03 2.13 12.37
CA LYS A 132 -11.50 1.56 13.63
C LYS A 132 -10.66 2.54 14.44
N TYR A 133 -9.86 3.36 13.75
CA TYR A 133 -8.88 4.26 14.38
C TYR A 133 -9.02 5.70 13.87
N LYS A 134 -10.19 6.10 13.39
CA LYS A 134 -10.47 7.43 12.86
C LYS A 134 -10.03 8.57 13.79
N ASP A 135 -10.24 8.39 15.10
CA ASP A 135 -9.84 9.40 16.09
C ASP A 135 -8.32 9.51 16.28
N LYS A 136 -7.58 8.42 16.00
CA LYS A 136 -6.12 8.34 16.12
C LYS A 136 -5.40 8.69 14.81
N LEU A 137 -5.97 8.26 13.69
CA LEU A 137 -5.48 8.47 12.33
C LEU A 137 -6.31 9.59 11.71
N SER A 138 -5.80 10.82 11.78
CA SER A 138 -6.48 12.02 11.28
C SER A 138 -6.39 12.17 9.75
N PHE A 139 -6.41 11.05 9.02
CA PHE A 139 -6.37 11.01 7.56
C PHE A 139 -7.06 9.75 7.05
N SER A 140 -7.51 9.80 5.80
CA SER A 140 -8.06 8.67 5.07
C SER A 140 -7.58 8.73 3.62
N PRO A 141 -7.32 7.58 2.96
CA PRO A 141 -6.99 7.57 1.54
C PRO A 141 -8.14 8.12 0.69
N ASN A 142 -7.79 8.89 -0.33
CA ASN A 142 -8.73 9.35 -1.34
C ASN A 142 -9.15 8.23 -2.28
N GLU A 143 -8.23 7.30 -2.58
CA GLU A 143 -8.42 6.19 -3.49
C GLU A 143 -7.65 4.97 -2.98
N VAL A 144 -8.18 3.78 -3.28
CA VAL A 144 -7.54 2.50 -2.97
C VAL A 144 -7.53 1.63 -4.21
N TYR A 145 -6.36 1.28 -4.70
CA TYR A 145 -6.17 0.39 -5.86
C TYR A 145 -5.60 -0.95 -5.42
N THR A 146 -6.31 -2.02 -5.72
CA THR A 146 -5.87 -3.38 -5.39
C THR A 146 -5.79 -4.24 -6.64
N PHE A 147 -4.79 -5.11 -6.69
CA PHE A 147 -4.53 -5.98 -7.83
C PHE A 147 -4.47 -7.42 -7.34
N ASN A 148 -5.27 -8.31 -7.91
CA ASN A 148 -5.35 -9.74 -7.55
C ASN A 148 -5.49 -9.97 -6.03
N SER A 149 -6.20 -9.07 -5.35
CA SER A 149 -6.38 -9.11 -3.90
C SER A 149 -7.59 -9.94 -3.51
N PRO A 150 -7.54 -10.69 -2.40
CA PRO A 150 -8.72 -11.24 -1.78
C PRO A 150 -9.57 -10.10 -1.19
N SER A 151 -10.88 -10.36 -1.11
CA SER A 151 -11.83 -9.46 -0.45
C SER A 151 -11.65 -9.51 1.07
N VAL A 152 -11.74 -8.35 1.70
CA VAL A 152 -11.72 -8.20 3.16
C VAL A 152 -12.89 -8.89 3.86
N TYR A 153 -14.00 -9.07 3.14
CA TYR A 153 -15.24 -9.67 3.64
C TYR A 153 -15.42 -11.13 3.18
N GLY A 154 -14.36 -11.73 2.61
CA GLY A 154 -14.40 -13.08 2.05
C GLY A 154 -15.04 -13.17 0.67
N TRP A 155 -14.94 -14.34 0.06
CA TRP A 155 -15.36 -14.65 -1.33
C TRP A 155 -16.87 -14.53 -1.60
N ASN A 156 -17.71 -14.29 -0.58
CA ASN A 156 -19.17 -14.44 -0.66
C ASN A 156 -20.01 -13.19 -0.37
N PHE A 157 -19.42 -12.00 -0.27
CA PHE A 157 -20.21 -10.77 -0.10
C PHE A 157 -19.76 -9.66 -1.04
N PRO A 158 -20.49 -9.43 -2.16
CA PRO A 158 -20.30 -8.22 -2.95
C PRO A 158 -20.99 -7.09 -2.21
N ASN A 159 -20.28 -6.42 -1.31
CA ASN A 159 -20.71 -5.09 -0.90
C ASN A 159 -20.04 -4.10 -1.83
N ILE A 160 -20.83 -3.66 -2.82
CA ILE A 160 -20.58 -2.41 -3.52
C ILE A 160 -20.58 -1.33 -2.44
N ALA A 161 -19.39 -0.90 -2.03
CA ALA A 161 -19.25 0.37 -1.33
C ALA A 161 -19.50 1.47 -2.37
N ILE A 162 -20.74 1.91 -2.47
CA ILE A 162 -21.09 3.15 -3.14
C ILE A 162 -20.65 4.26 -2.19
N PHE A 163 -19.66 5.05 -2.60
CA PHE A 163 -19.30 6.32 -1.97
C PHE A 163 -20.33 7.40 -2.32
#